data_AF-A0A2D4G0H6-F1
#
_entry.id   AF-A0A2D4G0H6-F1
#
_cell.length_a   1.000
_cell.length_b   1.000
_cell.length_c   1.000
_cell.angle_alpha   90.00
_cell.angle_beta   90.00
_cell.angle_gamma   90.00
#
_symmetry.space_group_name_H-M   'P 1'
#
loop_
_entity.id
_entity.type
_entity.pdbx_description
1 polymer ?
#
loop_
_entity_poly.entity_id
_entity_poly.type
_entity_poly.pdbx_seq_one_letter_code
_entity_poly.pdbx_strand_id
1 'polypeptide(L)'
;LLLFYNPLSFANFATRCEEATSPGGPKAIVEGIIEEEEEEEEEEEGENGESLNKKKKDDDVETKKEAAYTWRIELAKTERYWDGWFRGLSNLFLNCPVPKLLLLAGVDRLDKDLTIGQMQGKFQIQVLPQCGHAVHEDAPEKVAEAVATFLIRHRFTEPIGGFQCVFPAC
;
A
#
# COMPACT_ATOMS: atom_id res chain seq x y z
N LEU A 1 -2.17 -17.50 8.09
CA LEU A 1 -1.92 -17.06 6.70
C LEU A 1 -2.66 -15.73 6.57
N LEU A 2 -1.97 -14.59 6.57
CA LEU A 2 -2.61 -13.29 6.41
C LEU A 2 -2.83 -13.07 4.91
N LEU A 3 -4.09 -13.09 4.48
CA LEU A 3 -4.45 -12.92 3.08
C LEU A 3 -4.86 -11.45 2.85
N PHE A 4 -4.05 -10.70 2.11
CA PHE A 4 -4.39 -9.35 1.66
C PHE A 4 -5.08 -9.46 0.29
N TYR A 5 -6.36 -9.09 0.22
CA TYR A 5 -7.23 -9.33 -0.95
C TYR A 5 -7.15 -8.22 -2.02
N ASN A 6 -6.17 -7.31 -1.95
CA ASN A 6 -5.99 -6.28 -2.98
C ASN A 6 -4.52 -5.89 -3.12
N PRO A 7 -3.85 -6.20 -4.25
CA PRO A 7 -2.45 -5.88 -4.45
C PRO A 7 -2.20 -4.38 -4.57
N LEU A 8 -3.15 -3.57 -5.08
CA LEU A 8 -2.93 -2.15 -5.33
C LEU A 8 -2.82 -1.28 -4.06
N SER A 9 -3.25 -1.78 -2.90
CA SER A 9 -3.19 -1.00 -1.66
C SER A 9 -1.89 -1.16 -0.86
N PHE A 10 -0.91 -1.92 -1.36
CA PHE A 10 0.32 -2.24 -0.63
C PHE A 10 1.52 -1.32 -0.92
N ALA A 11 1.31 -0.23 -1.66
CA ALA A 11 2.39 0.71 -1.97
C ALA A 11 2.74 1.57 -0.73
N ASN A 12 3.55 1.03 0.18
CA ASN A 12 4.08 1.75 1.35
C ASN A 12 5.58 1.51 1.57
N PHE A 13 6.36 1.51 0.50
CA PHE A 13 7.81 1.59 0.65
C PHE A 13 8.40 2.54 -0.39
N ALA A 14 8.64 3.78 0.04
CA ALA A 14 9.50 4.72 -0.66
C ALA A 14 10.97 4.41 -0.35
N THR A 15 11.87 4.67 -1.29
CA THR A 15 13.32 4.60 -1.06
C THR A 15 13.99 5.77 -1.73
N ARG A 16 15.07 6.21 -1.10
CA ARG A 16 15.91 7.30 -1.62
C ARG A 16 16.55 6.82 -2.92
N CYS A 17 16.43 7.59 -3.99
CA CYS A 17 17.11 7.28 -5.24
C CYS A 17 18.62 7.10 -5.02
N GLU A 18 19.17 5.95 -5.43
CA GLU A 18 20.60 5.80 -5.68
C GLU A 18 20.88 6.20 -7.13
N GLU A 19 21.83 7.10 -7.31
CA GLU A 19 22.13 7.73 -8.59
C GLU A 19 22.81 6.72 -9.52
N ALA A 20 22.03 6.16 -10.45
CA ALA A 20 22.57 5.39 -11.57
C ALA A 20 23.00 6.37 -12.68
N THR A 21 24.31 6.44 -12.95
CA THR A 21 24.85 7.12 -14.14
C THR A 21 24.27 6.46 -15.39
N SER A 22 23.38 7.16 -16.09
CA SER A 22 22.76 6.70 -17.34
C SER A 22 23.25 7.55 -18.53
N PRO A 23 23.55 6.94 -19.70
CA PRO A 23 23.67 7.69 -20.95
C PRO A 23 22.33 7.68 -21.73
N GLY A 24 21.73 8.87 -21.85
CA GLY A 24 21.15 9.39 -23.10
C GLY A 24 19.77 8.92 -23.61
N GLY A 25 18.75 9.77 -23.39
CA GLY A 25 17.68 10.11 -24.37
C GLY A 25 16.28 9.50 -24.17
N PRO A 26 15.21 10.04 -24.81
CA PRO A 26 14.81 11.45 -24.93
C PRO A 26 13.43 11.78 -24.31
N LYS A 27 13.29 13.04 -23.86
CA LYS A 27 12.14 13.89 -23.50
C LYS A 27 10.75 13.25 -23.33
N ALA A 28 10.29 13.17 -22.08
CA ALA A 28 8.89 13.00 -21.73
C ALA A 28 8.12 14.33 -21.87
N ILE A 29 6.96 14.23 -22.49
CA ILE A 29 5.93 15.26 -22.61
C ILE A 29 5.35 15.51 -21.22
N VAL A 30 5.36 16.77 -20.77
CA VAL A 30 4.68 17.22 -19.56
C VAL A 30 3.30 17.69 -19.99
N GLU A 31 2.25 16.90 -19.69
CA GLU A 31 0.88 17.42 -19.69
C GLU A 31 0.67 18.15 -18.36
N GLY A 32 0.44 19.46 -18.48
CA GLY A 32 0.23 20.38 -17.38
C GLY A 32 -1.14 20.21 -16.74
N ILE A 33 -1.15 20.37 -15.42
CA ILE A 33 -2.34 20.53 -14.59
C ILE A 33 -2.97 21.88 -14.96
N ILE A 34 -4.22 21.83 -15.42
CA ILE A 34 -5.04 23.00 -15.70
C ILE A 34 -5.58 23.48 -14.35
N GLU A 35 -5.07 24.61 -13.86
CA GLU A 35 -5.74 25.43 -12.86
C GLU A 35 -6.70 26.36 -13.63
N GLU A 36 -7.98 26.27 -13.30
CA GLU A 36 -9.04 27.15 -13.80
C GLU A 36 -8.96 28.47 -13.03
N GLU A 37 -8.53 29.56 -13.68
CA GLU A 37 -8.64 30.92 -13.15
C GLU A 37 -9.62 31.73 -13.99
N GLU A 38 -10.46 32.50 -13.29
CA GLU A 38 -11.61 33.25 -13.78
C GLU A 38 -11.19 34.44 -14.68
N GLU A 39 -11.95 34.67 -15.76
CA GLU A 39 -11.73 35.70 -16.77
C GLU A 39 -12.12 37.10 -16.27
N GLU A 40 -11.21 38.08 -16.40
CA GLU A 40 -11.58 39.50 -16.55
C GLU A 40 -10.74 40.13 -17.68
N GLU A 41 -11.43 40.70 -18.67
CA GLU A 41 -10.90 41.37 -19.86
C GLU A 41 -10.56 42.84 -19.56
N GLU A 42 -9.37 43.33 -19.95
CA GLU A 42 -9.16 44.73 -20.37
C GLU A 42 -8.05 44.81 -21.45
N GLU A 43 -8.32 45.57 -22.51
CA GLU A 43 -7.48 45.83 -23.69
C GLU A 43 -6.42 46.92 -23.43
N GLU A 44 -5.24 46.86 -24.07
CA GLU A 44 -4.68 48.00 -24.85
C GLU A 44 -3.40 47.63 -25.64
N GLU A 45 -3.24 48.27 -26.80
CA GLU A 45 -2.25 48.05 -27.86
C GLU A 45 -0.86 48.67 -27.59
N GLY A 46 0.20 48.19 -28.27
CA GLY A 46 1.47 48.94 -28.37
C GLY A 46 2.68 48.20 -28.95
N GLU A 47 3.23 48.71 -30.03
CA GLU A 47 4.23 48.20 -30.98
C GLU A 47 5.71 47.93 -30.52
N ASN A 48 6.30 46.89 -31.14
CA ASN A 48 7.58 46.84 -31.90
C ASN A 48 8.99 47.01 -31.23
N GLY A 49 9.87 46.03 -31.46
CA GLY A 49 11.21 46.27 -32.03
C GLY A 49 12.50 46.15 -31.18
N GLU A 50 13.13 44.96 -31.20
CA GLU A 50 14.58 44.61 -31.20
C GLU A 50 15.63 45.36 -30.33
N SER A 51 16.41 44.62 -29.50
CA SER A 51 17.86 44.38 -29.71
C SER A 51 18.64 43.82 -28.49
N LEU A 52 19.21 42.62 -28.69
CA LEU A 52 20.55 42.11 -28.35
C LEU A 52 21.29 42.49 -27.03
N ASN A 53 21.58 41.42 -26.27
CA ASN A 53 22.81 41.11 -25.52
C ASN A 53 23.28 42.04 -24.39
N LYS A 54 23.14 41.55 -23.14
CA LYS A 54 24.32 41.47 -22.25
C LYS A 54 24.14 40.54 -21.04
N LYS A 55 25.13 39.65 -20.93
CA LYS A 55 25.73 39.14 -19.68
C LYS A 55 24.98 38.00 -18.96
N LYS A 56 25.38 36.77 -19.33
CA LYS A 56 25.45 35.62 -18.43
C LYS A 56 26.11 36.07 -17.11
N LYS A 57 25.39 35.94 -16.01
CA LYS A 57 25.95 35.77 -14.68
C LYS A 57 25.45 34.40 -14.23
N ASP A 58 26.29 33.39 -14.44
CA ASP A 58 26.17 32.09 -13.78
C ASP A 58 26.33 32.38 -12.28
N ASP A 59 25.22 32.61 -11.61
CA ASP A 59 25.15 32.43 -10.17
C ASP A 59 24.92 30.93 -9.96
N ASP A 60 26.04 30.22 -9.79
CA ASP A 60 26.12 28.83 -9.33
C ASP A 60 25.54 28.75 -7.92
N VAL A 61 24.21 28.79 -7.83
CA VAL A 61 23.50 28.32 -6.66
C VAL A 61 23.53 26.81 -6.78
N GLU A 62 24.53 26.21 -6.14
CA GLU A 62 24.61 24.79 -5.85
C GLU A 62 23.37 24.41 -5.02
N THR A 63 22.27 24.25 -5.73
CA THR A 63 21.04 23.66 -5.23
C THR A 63 21.42 22.22 -5.00
N LYS A 64 21.73 21.89 -3.72
CA LYS A 64 21.78 20.51 -3.27
C LYS A 64 20.55 19.83 -3.83
N LYS A 65 20.72 19.01 -4.87
CA LYS A 65 19.65 18.15 -5.38
C LYS A 65 19.31 17.22 -4.26
N GLU A 66 18.27 17.55 -3.50
CA GLU A 66 17.69 16.63 -2.54
C GLU A 66 17.31 15.38 -3.34
N ALA A 67 17.88 14.24 -2.94
CA ALA A 67 17.65 13.00 -3.65
C ALA A 67 16.14 12.71 -3.65
N ALA A 68 15.53 12.76 -4.83
CA ALA A 68 14.10 12.52 -4.97
C ALA A 68 13.75 11.12 -4.44
N TYR A 69 12.63 11.02 -3.76
CA TYR A 69 12.09 9.72 -3.35
C TYR A 69 11.40 9.07 -4.54
N THR A 70 11.57 7.76 -4.67
CA THR A 70 10.80 6.95 -5.61
C THR A 70 10.23 5.72 -4.88
N TRP A 71 9.19 5.14 -5.46
CA TRP A 71 8.66 3.86 -4.99
C TRP A 71 9.73 2.77 -5.15
N ARG A 72 9.88 1.89 -4.14
CA ARG A 72 10.82 0.75 -4.24
C ARG A 72 10.54 -0.15 -5.44
N ILE A 73 9.26 -0.26 -5.82
CA ILE A 73 8.81 -1.12 -6.91
C ILE A 73 7.61 -0.50 -7.62
N GLU A 74 7.60 -0.61 -8.94
CA GLU A 74 6.42 -0.34 -9.75
C GLU A 74 5.49 -1.55 -9.72
N LEU A 75 4.58 -1.59 -8.75
CA LEU A 75 3.73 -2.76 -8.50
C LEU A 75 2.83 -3.11 -9.70
N ALA A 76 2.41 -2.12 -10.50
CA ALA A 76 1.62 -2.33 -11.72
C ALA A 76 2.30 -3.28 -12.72
N LYS A 77 3.64 -3.30 -12.82
CA LYS A 77 4.38 -4.21 -13.71
C LYS A 77 4.23 -5.70 -13.34
N THR A 78 3.74 -5.98 -12.13
CA THR A 78 3.49 -7.33 -11.61
C THR A 78 2.06 -7.83 -11.87
N GLU A 79 1.18 -7.00 -12.45
CA GLU A 79 -0.24 -7.32 -12.69
C GLU A 79 -0.44 -8.66 -13.39
N ARG A 80 0.42 -8.98 -14.36
CA ARG A 80 0.43 -10.26 -15.09
C ARG A 80 0.48 -11.51 -14.19
N TYR A 81 0.92 -11.38 -12.94
CA TYR A 81 1.05 -12.47 -11.98
C TYR A 81 -0.12 -12.54 -10.99
N TRP A 82 -0.95 -11.51 -10.88
CA TRP A 82 -1.96 -11.40 -9.83
C TRP A 82 -3.02 -12.50 -9.92
N ASP A 83 -3.42 -12.88 -11.13
CA ASP A 83 -4.35 -14.01 -11.33
C ASP A 83 -3.80 -15.30 -10.68
N GLY A 84 -2.51 -15.60 -10.88
CA GLY A 84 -1.86 -16.75 -10.28
C GLY A 84 -1.71 -16.69 -8.76
N TRP A 85 -1.70 -15.49 -8.17
CA TRP A 85 -1.63 -15.32 -6.72
C TRP A 85 -2.98 -15.57 -6.03
N PHE A 86 -4.08 -15.16 -6.66
CA PHE A 86 -5.40 -15.14 -6.02
C PHE A 86 -6.36 -16.22 -6.53
N ARG A 87 -6.20 -16.74 -7.74
CA ARG A 87 -7.09 -17.77 -8.30
C ARG A 87 -7.06 -19.03 -7.44
N GLY A 88 -8.21 -19.36 -6.86
CA GLY A 88 -8.38 -20.55 -6.01
C GLY A 88 -7.76 -20.46 -4.62
N LEU A 89 -7.26 -19.29 -4.22
CA LEU A 89 -6.59 -19.08 -2.94
C LEU A 89 -7.46 -19.47 -1.73
N SER A 90 -8.75 -19.16 -1.75
CA SER A 90 -9.70 -19.52 -0.70
C SER A 90 -9.80 -21.02 -0.50
N ASN A 91 -9.94 -21.80 -1.58
CA ASN A 91 -9.96 -23.26 -1.49
C ASN A 91 -8.62 -23.84 -1.04
N LEU A 92 -7.50 -23.29 -1.51
CA LEU A 92 -6.16 -23.69 -1.06
C LEU A 92 -5.98 -23.46 0.45
N PHE A 93 -6.42 -22.30 0.94
CA PHE A 93 -6.41 -21.98 2.37
C PHE A 93 -7.28 -22.95 3.17
N LEU A 94 -8.52 -23.22 2.73
CA LEU A 94 -9.45 -24.12 3.41
C LEU A 94 -8.97 -25.57 3.46
N ASN A 95 -8.29 -26.03 2.41
CA ASN A 95 -7.78 -27.40 2.31
C ASN A 95 -6.50 -27.65 3.11
N CYS A 96 -5.87 -26.61 3.68
CA CYS A 96 -4.70 -26.79 4.52
C CYS A 96 -5.10 -27.42 5.88
N PRO A 97 -4.59 -28.63 6.24
CA PRO A 97 -5.04 -29.39 7.40
C PRO A 97 -4.37 -28.94 8.71
N VAL A 98 -4.41 -27.63 8.98
CA VAL A 98 -3.83 -27.00 10.18
C VAL A 98 -4.82 -26.02 10.80
N PRO A 99 -4.67 -25.65 12.09
CA PRO A 99 -5.37 -24.51 12.65
C PRO A 99 -5.07 -23.24 11.85
N LYS A 100 -6.11 -22.46 11.54
CA LYS A 100 -6.02 -21.28 10.68
C LYS A 100 -6.66 -20.08 11.35
N LEU A 101 -6.00 -18.94 11.22
CA LEU A 101 -6.48 -17.62 11.64
C LEU A 101 -6.53 -16.70 10.42
N LEU A 102 -7.65 -16.02 10.23
CA LEU A 102 -7.86 -14.97 9.22
C LEU A 102 -8.21 -13.65 9.93
N LEU A 103 -7.38 -12.63 9.74
CA LEU A 103 -7.62 -11.27 10.26
C LEU A 103 -8.20 -10.40 9.13
N LEU A 104 -9.29 -9.70 9.41
CA LEU A 104 -9.97 -8.85 8.42
C LEU A 104 -10.20 -7.44 8.97
N ALA A 105 -10.05 -6.44 8.11
CA ALA A 105 -10.49 -5.08 8.41
C ALA A 105 -12.03 -4.93 8.43
N GLY A 106 -12.72 -5.77 7.66
CA GLY A 106 -14.18 -5.79 7.53
C GLY A 106 -14.67 -7.14 6.97
N VAL A 107 -15.91 -7.51 7.30
CA VAL A 107 -16.52 -8.79 6.89
C VAL A 107 -16.97 -8.82 5.42
N ASP A 108 -17.09 -7.64 4.81
CA ASP A 108 -17.40 -7.40 3.40
C ASP A 108 -16.38 -8.01 2.43
N ARG A 109 -15.22 -8.45 2.93
CA ARG A 109 -14.11 -8.99 2.13
C ARG A 109 -14.08 -10.52 2.03
N LEU A 110 -15.04 -11.23 2.61
CA LEU A 110 -15.12 -12.69 2.49
C LEU A 110 -15.79 -13.11 1.19
N ASP A 111 -15.15 -13.99 0.45
CA ASP A 111 -15.78 -14.64 -0.70
C ASP A 111 -16.74 -15.77 -0.26
N LYS A 112 -17.42 -16.37 -1.24
CA LYS A 112 -18.39 -17.45 -1.00
C LYS A 112 -17.77 -18.65 -0.30
N ASP A 113 -16.57 -19.08 -0.73
CA ASP A 113 -15.92 -20.28 -0.22
C ASP A 113 -15.46 -20.09 1.23
N LEU A 114 -14.85 -18.93 1.55
CA LEU A 114 -14.45 -18.58 2.90
C LEU A 114 -15.66 -18.36 3.82
N THR A 115 -16.75 -17.79 3.31
CA THR A 115 -18.00 -17.66 4.08
C THR A 115 -18.54 -19.03 4.48
N ILE A 116 -18.63 -19.97 3.54
CA ILE A 116 -19.05 -21.35 3.82
C ILE A 116 -18.07 -22.01 4.80
N GLY A 117 -16.76 -21.84 4.59
CA GLY A 117 -15.73 -22.40 5.47
C GLY A 117 -15.78 -21.85 6.89
N GLN A 118 -16.08 -20.56 7.06
CA GLN A 118 -16.25 -19.92 8.35
C GLN A 118 -17.49 -20.49 9.05
N MET A 119 -18.62 -20.62 8.36
CA MET A 119 -19.85 -21.16 8.94
C MET A 119 -19.69 -22.63 9.35
N GLN A 120 -18.79 -23.36 8.69
CA GLN A 120 -18.39 -24.74 9.05
C GLN A 120 -17.34 -24.80 10.17
N GLY A 121 -16.87 -23.67 10.69
CA GLY A 121 -15.84 -23.61 11.73
C GLY A 121 -14.45 -24.07 11.27
N LYS A 122 -14.14 -24.01 9.97
CA LYS A 122 -12.86 -24.51 9.41
C LYS A 122 -11.64 -23.64 9.76
N PHE A 123 -11.87 -22.39 10.17
CA PHE A 123 -10.82 -21.45 10.58
C PHE A 123 -11.40 -20.42 11.56
N GLN A 124 -10.52 -19.83 12.38
CA GLN A 124 -10.87 -18.71 13.25
C GLN A 124 -10.79 -17.40 12.47
N ILE A 125 -11.75 -16.51 12.71
CA ILE A 125 -11.81 -15.19 12.12
C ILE A 125 -11.76 -14.13 13.21
N GLN A 126 -10.99 -13.06 12.99
CA GLN A 126 -11.00 -11.87 13.84
C GLN A 126 -11.19 -10.65 12.95
N VAL A 127 -12.21 -9.86 13.27
CA VAL A 127 -12.48 -8.60 12.57
C VAL A 127 -11.89 -7.47 13.41
N LEU A 128 -11.10 -6.63 12.76
CA LEU A 128 -10.47 -5.44 13.32
C LEU A 128 -11.09 -4.22 12.64
N PRO A 129 -12.26 -3.76 13.12
CA PRO A 129 -12.90 -2.59 12.54
C PRO A 129 -11.97 -1.38 12.69
N GLN A 130 -12.09 -0.42 11.78
CA GLN A 130 -11.26 0.80 11.69
C GLN A 130 -9.85 0.61 11.13
N CYS A 131 -9.50 -0.58 10.63
CA CYS A 131 -8.25 -0.77 9.88
C CYS A 131 -8.49 -0.63 8.37
N GLY A 132 -7.45 -0.24 7.63
CA GLY A 132 -7.40 -0.22 6.18
C GLY A 132 -6.92 -1.57 5.62
N HIS A 133 -5.98 -1.54 4.69
CA HIS A 133 -5.42 -2.77 4.11
C HIS A 133 -4.32 -3.38 4.98
N ALA A 134 -3.44 -2.56 5.57
CA ALA A 134 -2.31 -3.01 6.36
C ALA A 134 -2.69 -3.09 7.85
N VAL A 135 -3.60 -4.01 8.21
CA VAL A 135 -4.15 -4.13 9.58
C VAL A 135 -3.09 -4.28 10.69
N HIS A 136 -1.91 -4.77 10.34
CA HIS A 136 -0.78 -4.95 11.27
C HIS A 136 0.00 -3.67 11.52
N GLU A 137 -0.06 -2.69 10.61
CA GLU A 137 0.46 -1.33 10.81
C GLU A 137 -0.60 -0.45 11.48
N ASP A 138 -1.88 -0.61 11.11
CA ASP A 138 -2.98 0.18 11.63
C ASP A 138 -3.33 -0.14 13.10
N ALA A 139 -3.27 -1.43 13.47
CA ALA A 139 -3.61 -1.89 14.82
C ALA A 139 -2.66 -3.00 15.32
N PRO A 140 -1.36 -2.70 15.48
CA PRO A 140 -0.35 -3.69 15.83
C PRO A 140 -0.66 -4.41 17.14
N GLU A 141 -1.18 -3.71 18.16
CA GLU A 141 -1.53 -4.31 19.45
C GLU A 141 -2.66 -5.35 19.31
N LYS A 142 -3.71 -5.01 18.56
CA LYS A 142 -4.86 -5.92 18.34
C LYS A 142 -4.45 -7.14 17.51
N VAL A 143 -3.58 -6.95 16.52
CA VAL A 143 -3.02 -8.07 15.73
C VAL A 143 -2.18 -8.98 16.62
N ALA A 144 -1.31 -8.40 17.47
CA ALA A 144 -0.50 -9.18 18.41
C ALA A 144 -1.37 -9.97 19.40
N GLU A 145 -2.41 -9.35 19.95
CA GLU A 145 -3.37 -10.01 20.85
C GLU A 145 -4.09 -11.18 20.18
N ALA A 146 -4.59 -10.99 18.96
CA ALA A 146 -5.28 -12.03 18.20
C ALA A 146 -4.36 -13.22 17.89
N VAL A 147 -3.11 -12.93 17.48
CA VAL A 147 -2.11 -13.97 17.21
C VAL A 147 -1.71 -14.69 18.49
N ALA A 148 -1.40 -13.97 19.57
CA ALA A 148 -1.04 -14.56 20.86
C ALA A 148 -2.16 -15.48 21.38
N THR A 149 -3.40 -15.00 21.34
CA THR A 149 -4.58 -15.77 21.74
C THR A 149 -4.72 -17.05 20.92
N PHE A 150 -4.55 -16.96 19.60
CA PHE A 150 -4.58 -18.12 18.71
C PHE A 150 -3.47 -19.13 19.01
N LEU A 151 -2.23 -18.66 19.21
CA LEU A 151 -1.10 -19.53 19.51
C LEU A 151 -1.26 -20.25 20.86
N ILE A 152 -1.71 -19.54 21.90
CA ILE A 152 -1.97 -20.11 23.23
C ILE A 152 -3.14 -21.10 23.16
N ARG A 153 -4.25 -20.76 22.47
CA ARG A 153 -5.41 -21.64 22.28
C ARG A 153 -5.02 -23.00 21.72
N HIS A 154 -4.12 -23.00 20.74
CA HIS A 154 -3.67 -24.19 20.04
C HIS A 154 -2.40 -24.82 20.64
N ARG A 155 -1.93 -24.31 21.79
CA ARG A 155 -0.75 -24.81 22.53
C ARG A 155 0.53 -24.79 21.69
N PHE A 156 0.69 -23.77 20.85
CA PHE A 156 1.94 -23.52 20.12
C PHE A 156 2.96 -22.74 20.96
N THR A 157 2.51 -22.02 21.99
CA THR A 157 3.36 -21.26 22.90
C THR A 157 2.70 -21.14 24.28
N GLU A 158 3.51 -20.84 25.29
CA GLU A 158 3.03 -20.44 26.62
C GLU A 158 2.92 -18.92 26.73
N PRO A 159 1.97 -18.39 27.52
CA PRO A 159 1.88 -16.96 27.80
C PRO A 159 3.08 -16.47 28.61
N ILE A 160 3.60 -15.30 28.28
CA ILE A 160 4.63 -14.61 29.06
C ILE A 160 3.95 -13.52 29.91
N GLY A 161 4.31 -13.44 31.19
CA GLY A 161 3.71 -12.48 32.12
C GLY A 161 2.24 -12.77 32.45
N GLY A 162 1.48 -11.74 32.82
CA GLY A 162 0.06 -11.85 33.20
C GLY A 162 -0.91 -11.77 32.02
N PHE A 163 -0.52 -12.19 30.81
CA PHE A 163 -1.37 -12.12 29.63
C PHE A 163 -2.66 -12.94 29.83
N GLN A 164 -3.79 -12.25 29.91
CA GLN A 164 -5.10 -12.89 30.05
C GLN A 164 -5.66 -13.18 28.66
N CYS A 165 -5.71 -14.46 28.33
CA CYS A 165 -6.31 -14.93 27.09
C CYS A 165 -7.84 -14.78 27.19
N VAL A 166 -8.42 -13.78 26.51
CA VAL A 166 -9.86 -13.60 26.48
C VAL A 166 -10.42 -14.45 25.35
N PHE A 167 -10.85 -15.67 25.68
CA PHE A 167 -11.56 -16.50 24.70
C PHE A 167 -13.01 -16.02 24.62
N PRO A 168 -13.53 -15.71 23.42
CA PRO A 168 -14.97 -15.47 23.27
C PRO A 168 -15.70 -16.73 23.75
N ALA A 169 -16.62 -16.55 24.71
CA ALA A 169 -17.48 -17.62 25.19
C ALA A 169 -18.31 -18.16 24.02
N CYS A 170 -18.40 -19.48 23.94
CA CYS A 170 -19.21 -20.22 22.97
C CYS A 170 -20.71 -20.02 23.18
#